data_AF-A0A1S8T970-F1
#
_entry.id   AF-A0A1S8T970-F1
#
_cell.length_a   1.000
_cell.length_b   1.000
_cell.length_c   1.000
_cell.angle_alpha   90.00
_cell.angle_beta   90.00
_cell.angle_gamma   90.00
#
_symmetry.space_group_name_H-M   'P 1'
#
loop_
_entity.id
_entity.type
_entity.pdbx_description
1 polymer ?
#
loop_
_entity_poly.entity_id
_entity_poly.type
_entity_poly.pdbx_seq_one_letter_code
_entity_poly.pdbx_strand_id
1 'polypeptide(L)'
;MWNRCWAEMFGLAFADQGYVVFNKAAHGKLVQSQPSDAGGVFGFEGAGALEQRDAEAIQWIDAILNDTEPLAKPEQAFMVTQILEAIYKSAETGKPVEL
;
A
#
# COMPACT_ATOMS: atom_id res chain seq x y z
N MET A 1 17.02 20.14 33.39
CA MET A 1 17.47 20.19 31.98
C MET A 1 16.26 20.59 31.15
N TRP A 2 16.23 21.81 30.62
CA TRP A 2 15.06 22.34 29.90
C TRP A 2 15.06 21.81 28.46
N ASN A 3 14.10 20.96 28.11
CA ASN A 3 13.86 20.57 26.72
C ASN A 3 13.24 21.76 25.99
N ARG A 4 14.07 22.59 25.35
CA ARG A 4 13.58 23.65 24.46
C ARG A 4 13.09 23.00 23.17
N CYS A 5 11.78 22.84 23.05
CA CYS A 5 11.11 22.56 21.79
C CYS A 5 10.88 23.88 21.08
N TRP A 6 11.21 23.97 19.79
CA TRP A 6 10.88 25.14 18.97
C TRP A 6 10.10 24.67 17.74
N ALA A 7 9.20 25.53 17.24
CA ALA A 7 8.25 25.21 16.19
C ALA A 7 8.43 26.13 14.98
N GLU A 8 8.38 25.54 13.80
CA GLU A 8 8.63 26.16 12.50
C GLU A 8 7.39 25.94 11.63
N MET A 9 6.91 26.95 10.91
CA MET A 9 5.74 26.82 10.03
C MET A 9 6.19 26.79 8.57
N PHE A 10 5.75 25.77 7.85
CA PHE A 10 6.04 25.55 6.44
C PHE A 10 4.74 25.52 5.63
N GLY A 11 4.85 25.71 4.31
CA GLY A 11 3.71 25.72 3.40
C GLY A 11 3.93 24.81 2.20
N LEU A 12 2.88 24.08 1.82
CA LEU A 12 2.80 23.34 0.57
C LEU A 12 2.05 24.20 -0.44
N ALA A 13 2.79 25.01 -1.21
CA ALA A 13 2.22 25.99 -2.14
C ALA A 13 1.26 25.39 -3.19
N PHE A 14 1.43 24.10 -3.53
CA PHE A 14 0.57 23.39 -4.48
C PHE A 14 -0.77 22.93 -3.86
N ALA A 15 -0.85 22.82 -2.54
CA ALA A 15 -2.04 22.37 -1.81
C ALA A 15 -2.76 23.50 -1.08
N ASP A 16 -2.25 24.74 -1.14
CA ASP A 16 -2.71 25.90 -0.35
C ASP A 16 -2.87 25.57 1.15
N GLN A 17 -1.91 24.79 1.69
CA GLN A 17 -1.94 24.27 3.06
C GLN A 17 -0.65 24.61 3.81
N GLY A 18 -0.79 25.04 5.06
CA GLY A 18 0.31 25.24 6.01
C GLY A 18 0.41 24.09 7.01
N TYR A 19 1.63 23.70 7.38
CA TYR A 19 1.88 22.71 8.42
C TYR A 19 2.98 23.17 9.39
N VAL A 20 2.95 22.63 10.61
CA VAL A 20 3.89 22.99 11.69
C VAL A 20 4.84 21.84 11.93
N VAL A 21 6.14 22.13 12.00
CA VAL A 21 7.19 21.18 12.37
C VAL A 21 7.70 21.53 13.77
N PHE A 22 7.66 20.55 14.65
CA PHE A 22 8.21 20.65 16.01
C PHE A 22 9.59 20.02 16.07
N ASN A 23 10.60 20.82 16.40
CA ASN A 23 11.97 20.37 16.61
C ASN A 23 12.20 20.01 18.09
N LYS A 24 12.74 18.82 18.37
CA LYS A 24 13.09 18.38 19.73
C LYS A 24 14.40 17.58 19.77
N ALA A 25 15.08 17.57 20.90
CA ALA A 25 16.16 16.63 21.17
C ALA A 25 15.59 15.38 21.87
N ALA A 26 15.71 14.22 21.25
CA ALA A 26 15.27 12.93 21.80
C ALA A 26 16.26 11.83 21.41
N HIS A 27 16.45 10.83 22.28
CA HIS A 27 17.37 9.70 22.02
C HIS A 27 18.81 10.11 21.65
N GLY A 28 19.30 11.24 22.17
CA GLY A 28 20.64 11.78 21.85
C GLY A 28 20.77 12.34 20.42
N LYS A 29 19.66 12.50 19.70
CA LYS A 29 19.62 13.07 18.34
C LYS A 29 18.60 14.20 18.27
N LEU A 30 18.73 15.07 17.26
CA LEU A 30 17.68 16.02 16.90
C LEU A 30 16.61 15.26 16.10
N VAL A 31 15.35 15.42 16.51
CA VAL A 31 14.18 14.76 15.94
C VAL A 31 13.15 15.83 15.58
N GLN A 32 12.53 15.67 14.42
CA GLN A 32 11.44 16.52 13.95
C GLN A 32 10.12 15.76 14.03
N SER A 33 9.02 16.45 14.33
CA SER A 33 7.68 15.87 14.35
C SER A 33 6.72 16.81 13.64
N GLN A 34 5.94 16.29 12.71
CA GLN A 34 4.97 17.04 11.91
C GLN A 34 3.63 16.29 11.89
N PRO A 35 2.50 16.97 11.65
CA PRO A 35 1.25 16.30 11.33
C PRO A 35 1.47 15.32 10.20
N SER A 36 1.06 14.06 10.40
CA SER A 36 0.91 13.13 9.29
C SER A 36 -0.22 13.66 8.42
N ASP A 37 -0.09 13.50 7.10
CA ASP A 37 -1.27 13.50 6.24
C ASP A 37 -2.27 12.51 6.84
N ALA A 38 -3.56 12.85 6.85
CA ALA A 38 -4.61 11.99 7.37
C ALA A 38 -4.58 10.68 6.57
N GLY A 39 -3.79 9.73 7.04
CA GLY A 39 -3.55 8.47 6.39
C GLY A 39 -4.80 7.65 6.57
N GLY A 40 -5.54 7.46 5.49
CA GLY A 40 -6.53 6.40 5.43
C GLY A 40 -5.85 5.12 5.90
N VAL A 41 -6.43 4.48 6.91
CA VAL A 41 -6.06 3.10 7.24
C VAL A 41 -6.56 2.25 6.08
N PHE A 42 -5.78 1.27 5.62
CA PHE A 42 -6.18 0.37 4.53
C PHE A 42 -7.60 -0.17 4.79
N GLY A 43 -8.54 0.11 3.87
CA GLY A 43 -9.97 -0.23 3.99
C GLY A 43 -10.86 0.79 4.70
N PHE A 44 -10.34 1.98 5.03
CA PHE A 44 -11.06 3.10 5.64
C PHE A 44 -10.80 4.42 4.88
N GLU A 45 -10.77 4.36 3.55
CA GLU A 45 -10.83 5.60 2.77
C GLU A 45 -12.21 6.26 2.95
N GLY A 46 -12.25 7.59 2.93
CA GLY A 46 -13.48 8.35 3.13
C GLY A 46 -14.57 7.95 2.11
N ALA A 47 -15.84 8.05 2.52
CA ALA A 47 -16.98 7.67 1.68
C ALA A 47 -16.86 8.27 0.27
N GLY A 48 -16.79 7.39 -0.75
CA GLY A 48 -16.68 7.77 -2.16
C GLY A 48 -15.40 7.32 -2.87
N ALA A 49 -14.41 6.79 -2.15
CA ALA A 49 -13.26 6.11 -2.77
C ALA A 49 -13.65 4.72 -3.30
N LEU A 50 -13.18 4.38 -4.50
CA LEU A 50 -13.34 3.04 -5.06
C LEU A 50 -12.32 2.12 -4.39
N GLU A 51 -12.79 1.26 -3.49
CA GLU A 51 -11.95 0.27 -2.84
C GLU A 51 -11.47 -0.78 -3.86
N GLN A 52 -10.26 -1.32 -3.66
CA GLN A 52 -9.66 -2.27 -4.59
C GLN A 52 -10.52 -3.53 -4.82
N ARG A 53 -11.16 -4.03 -3.75
CA ARG A 53 -12.09 -5.18 -3.82
C ARG A 53 -13.33 -4.88 -4.68
N ASP A 54 -13.81 -3.65 -4.63
CA ASP A 54 -15.01 -3.23 -5.36
C ASP A 54 -14.64 -3.06 -6.84
N ALA A 55 -13.46 -2.49 -7.13
CA ALA A 55 -12.90 -2.40 -8.47
C ALA A 55 -12.72 -3.77 -9.14
N GLU A 56 -12.15 -4.74 -8.44
CA GLU A 56 -11.95 -6.11 -8.95
C GLU A 56 -13.29 -6.79 -9.26
N ALA A 57 -14.26 -6.70 -8.35
CA ALA A 57 -15.59 -7.30 -8.54
C ALA A 57 -16.33 -6.66 -9.73
N ILE A 58 -16.30 -5.33 -9.86
CA ILE A 58 -16.91 -4.62 -10.98
C ILE A 58 -16.27 -5.07 -12.29
N GLN A 59 -14.94 -5.15 -12.36
CA GLN A 59 -14.24 -5.58 -13.55
C GLN A 59 -14.59 -7.02 -13.97
N TRP A 60 -14.70 -7.93 -13.00
CA TRP A 60 -15.09 -9.31 -13.27
C TRP A 60 -16.53 -9.42 -13.79
N ILE A 61 -17.46 -8.70 -13.17
CA ILE A 61 -18.87 -8.67 -13.60
C ILE A 61 -19.00 -8.05 -14.99
N ASP A 62 -18.26 -6.97 -15.28
CA ASP A 62 -18.28 -6.30 -16.59
C ASP A 62 -17.78 -7.23 -17.71
N ALA A 63 -16.75 -8.03 -17.44
CA ALA A 63 -16.26 -9.04 -18.39
C ALA A 63 -17.34 -10.09 -18.73
N ILE A 64 -18.12 -10.51 -17.72
CA ILE A 64 -19.24 -11.46 -17.91
C ILE A 64 -20.38 -10.82 -18.71
N LEU A 65 -20.75 -9.58 -18.38
CA LEU A 65 -21.88 -8.91 -19.03
C LEU A 65 -21.60 -8.55 -20.49
N ASN A 66 -20.35 -8.20 -20.80
CA ASN A 66 -19.94 -7.78 -22.14
C ASN A 66 -19.28 -8.89 -22.96
N ASP A 67 -19.19 -10.11 -22.42
CA ASP A 67 -18.51 -11.25 -23.06
C ASP A 67 -17.07 -10.90 -23.51
N THR A 68 -16.36 -10.15 -22.66
CA THR A 68 -14.97 -9.74 -22.89
C THR A 68 -14.02 -10.57 -22.04
N GLU A 69 -12.74 -10.57 -22.41
CA GLU A 69 -11.75 -11.35 -21.68
C GLU A 69 -11.44 -10.70 -20.32
N PRO A 70 -11.50 -11.47 -19.20
CA PRO A 70 -11.21 -10.93 -17.88
C PRO A 70 -9.73 -10.53 -17.77
N LEU A 71 -9.45 -9.49 -16.98
CA LEU A 71 -8.08 -9.03 -16.72
C LEU A 71 -7.23 -10.09 -16.02
N ALA A 72 -7.82 -10.79 -15.05
CA ALA A 72 -7.19 -11.93 -14.38
C ALA A 72 -7.48 -13.21 -15.19
N LYS A 73 -6.50 -13.66 -15.98
CA LYS A 73 -6.69 -14.78 -16.91
C LYS A 73 -6.51 -16.14 -16.20
N PRO A 74 -7.29 -17.18 -16.58
CA PRO A 74 -7.13 -18.53 -16.02
C PRO A 74 -5.71 -19.09 -16.16
N GLU A 75 -5.03 -18.81 -17.27
CA GLU A 75 -3.66 -19.29 -17.54
C GLU A 75 -2.65 -18.68 -16.56
N GLN A 76 -2.85 -17.41 -16.18
CA GLN A 76 -2.02 -16.75 -15.19
C GLN A 76 -2.21 -17.37 -13.81
N ALA A 77 -3.46 -17.65 -13.43
CA ALA A 77 -3.75 -18.35 -12.17
C ALA A 77 -3.12 -19.76 -12.14
N PHE A 78 -3.19 -20.50 -13.26
CA PHE A 78 -2.59 -21.82 -13.38
C PHE A 78 -1.05 -21.78 -13.26
N MET A 79 -0.39 -20.80 -13.86
CA MET A 79 1.06 -20.60 -13.71
C MET A 79 1.44 -20.35 -12.24
N VAL A 80 0.68 -19.52 -11.53
CA VAL A 80 0.90 -19.28 -10.09
C VAL A 80 0.76 -20.57 -9.28
N THR A 81 -0.24 -21.41 -9.57
CA THR A 81 -0.39 -22.71 -8.91
C THR A 81 0.82 -23.61 -9.13
N GLN A 82 1.33 -23.70 -10.36
CA GLN A 82 2.52 -24.51 -10.65
C GLN A 82 3.75 -23.99 -9.91
N ILE A 83 3.93 -22.67 -9.80
CA ILE A 83 5.00 -22.05 -8.99
C ILE A 83 4.87 -22.46 -7.52
N LEU A 84 3.65 -22.40 -6.96
CA LEU A 84 3.42 -22.78 -5.56
C LEU A 84 3.73 -24.26 -5.33
N GLU A 85 3.32 -25.14 -6.23
CA GLU A 85 3.65 -26.57 -6.16
C GLU A 85 5.16 -26.83 -6.26
N ALA A 86 5.85 -26.11 -7.15
CA ALA A 86 7.30 -26.17 -7.27
C ALA A 86 8.02 -25.72 -6.00
N ILE A 87 7.52 -24.67 -5.32
CA ILE A 87 8.04 -24.23 -4.02
C ILE A 87 7.86 -25.34 -2.97
N TYR A 88 6.68 -25.94 -2.86
CA TYR A 88 6.44 -27.02 -1.91
C TYR A 88 7.34 -28.23 -2.16
N LYS A 89 7.49 -28.64 -3.43
CA LYS A 89 8.35 -29.76 -3.82
C LYS A 89 9.84 -29.47 -3.61
N SER A 90 10.28 -28.23 -3.85
CA SER A 90 11.63 -27.78 -3.56
C SER A 90 11.92 -27.82 -2.06
N ALA A 91 10.97 -27.38 -1.23
CA ALA A 91 11.10 -27.42 0.22
C ALA A 91 11.20 -28.86 0.77
N GLU A 92 10.47 -29.81 0.19
CA GLU A 92 10.56 -31.22 0.57
C GLU A 92 11.88 -31.88 0.13
N THR A 93 12.33 -31.59 -1.09
CA THR A 93 13.49 -32.27 -1.70
C THR A 93 14.83 -31.59 -1.47
N GLY A 94 14.82 -30.32 -1.06
CA GLY A 94 16.01 -29.48 -0.92
C GLY A 94 16.71 -29.15 -2.26
N LYS A 95 16.02 -29.33 -3.40
CA LYS A 95 16.56 -29.17 -4.75
C LYS A 95 15.72 -28.19 -5.56
N PRO A 96 16.32 -27.43 -6.48
CA PRO A 96 15.56 -26.55 -7.38
C PRO A 96 14.59 -27.37 -8.25
N VAL A 97 13.40 -26.83 -8.46
CA VAL A 97 12.36 -27.38 -9.33
C VAL A 97 12.13 -26.38 -10.47
N GLU A 98 12.25 -26.84 -11.71
CA GLU A 98 12.01 -26.01 -12.90
C GLU A 98 10.59 -26.23 -13.45
N LEU A 99 10.06 -25.18 -14.09
CA LEU A 99 8.69 -25.08 -14.61
C LEU A 99 8.66 -25.11 -16.14
#